data_AF-A0AAQ3SCG5-F1
#
_entry.id   AF-A0AAQ3SCG5-F1
#
_cell.length_a   1.000
_cell.length_b   1.000
_cell.length_c   1.000
_cell.angle_alpha   90.00
_cell.angle_beta   90.00
_cell.angle_gamma   90.00
#
_symmetry.space_group_name_H-M   'P 1'
#
loop_
_entity.id
_entity.type
_entity.pdbx_description
1 polymer ?
#
loop_
_entity_poly.entity_id
_entity_poly.type
_entity_poly.pdbx_seq_one_letter_code
_entity_poly.pdbx_strand_id
1 'polypeptide(L)'
;MEAELAALDTAYTAIAKVNSDKENAKSSRHVRRRVKSVRKMRHSGVISVTYIQTEKNWHPFTKGLSRNVIDIASKEMGLRPI
;
A
#
# COMPACT_ATOMS: atom_id res chain seq x y z
N MET A 1 -16.53 13.47 8.22
CA MET A 1 -16.25 12.35 9.15
C MET A 1 -16.48 10.98 8.49
N GLU A 2 -17.62 10.72 7.85
CA GLU A 2 -17.91 9.42 7.18
C GLU A 2 -16.87 9.00 6.11
N ALA A 3 -16.33 9.96 5.34
CA ALA A 3 -15.35 9.67 4.28
C ALA A 3 -13.96 9.26 4.80
N GLU A 4 -13.61 9.66 6.03
CA GLU A 4 -12.29 9.40 6.62
C GLU A 4 -12.24 8.00 7.25
N LEU A 5 -13.35 7.59 7.89
CA LEU A 5 -13.52 6.25 8.44
C LEU A 5 -13.55 5.16 7.35
N ALA A 6 -14.19 5.43 6.19
CA ALA A 6 -14.24 4.51 5.05
C ALA A 6 -12.86 4.31 4.36
N ALA A 7 -11.99 5.32 4.40
CA ALA A 7 -10.62 5.22 3.88
C ALA A 7 -9.71 4.36 4.79
N LEU A 8 -9.96 4.36 6.10
CA LEU A 8 -9.28 3.46 7.05
C LEU A 8 -9.70 2.00 6.84
N ASP A 9 -10.99 1.75 6.63
CA ASP A 9 -11.53 0.39 6.47
C ASP A 9 -11.08 -0.27 5.14
N THR A 10 -10.98 0.51 4.06
CA THR A 10 -10.55 0.01 2.74
C THR A 10 -9.08 -0.42 2.67
N ALA A 11 -8.18 0.24 3.42
CA ALA A 11 -6.76 -0.11 3.42
C ALA A 11 -6.44 -1.26 4.38
N TYR A 12 -7.10 -1.32 5.54
CA TYR A 12 -6.99 -2.46 6.46
C TYR A 12 -7.52 -3.76 5.81
N THR A 13 -8.64 -3.69 5.09
CA THR A 13 -9.18 -4.84 4.35
C THR A 13 -8.26 -5.32 3.22
N ALA A 14 -7.45 -4.45 2.59
CA ALA A 14 -6.46 -4.86 1.60
C ALA A 14 -5.31 -5.68 2.22
N ILE A 15 -4.87 -5.32 3.42
CA ILE A 15 -3.86 -6.08 4.19
C ILE A 15 -4.43 -7.40 4.66
N ALA A 16 -5.68 -7.41 5.15
CA ALA A 16 -6.40 -8.63 5.49
C ALA A 16 -6.49 -9.60 4.30
N LYS A 17 -6.70 -9.11 3.07
CA LYS A 17 -6.69 -9.90 1.82
C LYS A 17 -5.31 -10.44 1.43
N VAL A 18 -4.25 -9.69 1.73
CA VAL A 18 -2.88 -10.17 1.51
C VAL A 18 -2.55 -11.26 2.52
N ASN A 19 -3.03 -11.15 3.76
CA ASN A 19 -2.79 -12.10 4.83
C ASN A 19 -3.69 -13.35 4.76
N SER A 20 -4.91 -13.24 4.24
CA SER A 20 -5.82 -14.37 4.13
C SER A 20 -5.49 -15.25 2.92
N ASP A 21 -5.34 -16.55 3.13
CA ASP A 21 -5.13 -17.48 2.02
C ASP A 21 -6.43 -17.75 1.22
N LYS A 22 -7.58 -17.51 1.86
CA LYS A 22 -8.89 -17.99 1.44
C LYS A 22 -9.67 -17.05 0.50
N GLU A 23 -9.30 -15.78 0.37
CA GLU A 23 -10.04 -14.87 -0.52
C GLU A 23 -9.39 -14.73 -1.91
N ASN A 24 -10.08 -15.26 -2.94
CA ASN A 24 -10.01 -14.78 -4.34
C ASN A 24 -11.03 -15.48 -5.27
N ALA A 25 -12.22 -15.86 -4.79
CA ALA A 25 -13.23 -16.48 -5.66
C ALA A 25 -13.91 -15.46 -6.61
N LYS A 26 -14.02 -14.19 -6.23
CA LYS A 26 -14.74 -13.12 -6.98
C LYS A 26 -13.84 -12.00 -7.53
N SER A 27 -12.51 -12.12 -7.44
CA SER A 27 -11.57 -11.07 -7.83
C SER A 27 -11.20 -11.12 -9.31
N SER A 28 -10.98 -9.97 -9.95
CA SER A 28 -10.49 -9.89 -11.34
C SER A 28 -9.10 -10.55 -11.51
N ARG A 29 -8.80 -11.01 -12.73
CA ARG A 29 -7.51 -11.65 -13.07
C ARG A 29 -6.30 -10.79 -12.68
N HIS A 30 -6.40 -9.47 -12.89
CA HIS A 30 -5.32 -8.53 -12.61
C HIS A 30 -5.04 -8.41 -11.10
N VAL A 31 -6.10 -8.33 -10.28
CA VAL A 31 -5.97 -8.28 -8.81
C VAL A 31 -5.36 -9.57 -8.27
N ARG A 32 -5.83 -10.73 -8.74
CA ARG A 32 -5.32 -12.04 -8.30
C ARG A 32 -3.81 -12.19 -8.58
N ARG A 33 -3.34 -11.72 -9.73
CA ARG A 33 -1.91 -11.76 -10.09
C ARG A 33 -1.06 -10.89 -9.16
N ARG A 34 -1.52 -9.67 -8.87
CA ARG A 34 -0.82 -8.72 -7.98
C ARG A 34 -0.73 -9.28 -6.56
N VAL A 35 -1.85 -9.75 -6.01
CA VAL A 35 -1.90 -10.32 -4.65
C VAL A 35 -1.02 -11.57 -4.54
N LYS A 36 -0.99 -12.45 -5.54
CA LYS A 36 -0.08 -13.62 -5.54
C LYS A 36 1.39 -13.21 -5.50
N SER A 37 1.78 -12.20 -6.27
CA SER A 37 3.16 -11.70 -6.27
C SER A 37 3.55 -11.14 -4.90
N VAL A 38 2.69 -10.30 -4.32
CA VAL A 38 2.90 -9.71 -2.99
C VAL A 38 2.99 -10.79 -1.91
N ARG A 39 2.13 -11.82 -1.94
CA ARG A 39 2.23 -12.96 -1.00
C ARG A 39 3.55 -13.70 -1.12
N LYS A 40 4.04 -13.96 -2.35
CA LYS A 40 5.34 -14.63 -2.57
C LYS A 40 6.49 -13.80 -2.01
N MET A 41 6.50 -12.49 -2.26
CA MET A 41 7.52 -11.59 -1.73
C MET A 41 7.46 -11.48 -0.20
N ARG A 42 6.26 -11.49 0.39
CA ARG A 42 6.08 -11.50 1.84
C ARG A 42 6.58 -12.81 2.47
N HIS A 43 6.20 -13.96 1.90
CA HIS A 43 6.60 -15.27 2.40
C HIS A 43 8.11 -15.51 2.30
N SER A 44 8.76 -14.94 1.29
CA SER A 44 10.22 -14.94 1.16
C SER A 44 10.93 -13.93 2.07
N GLY A 45 10.20 -13.16 2.88
CA GLY A 45 10.76 -12.16 3.79
C GLY A 45 11.35 -10.93 3.10
N VAL A 46 11.17 -10.78 1.78
CA VAL A 46 11.72 -9.67 0.99
C VAL A 46 10.98 -8.37 1.27
N ILE A 47 9.69 -8.45 1.63
CA ILE A 47 8.86 -7.28 1.95
C ILE A 47 8.13 -7.48 3.27
N SER A 48 8.04 -6.41 4.07
CA SER A 48 7.06 -6.28 5.16
C SER A 48 5.87 -5.46 4.66
N VAL A 49 4.65 -5.83 5.08
CA VAL A 49 3.43 -5.10 4.72
C VAL A 49 2.83 -4.55 6.01
N THR A 50 2.97 -3.25 6.20
CA THR A 50 2.43 -2.52 7.36
C THR A 50 1.41 -1.49 6.91
N TYR A 51 0.35 -1.33 7.69
CA TYR A 51 -0.59 -0.24 7.47
C TYR A 51 0.02 1.08 7.95
N ILE A 52 -0.04 2.11 7.12
CA ILE A 52 0.33 3.48 7.47
C ILE A 52 -0.90 4.35 7.15
N GLN A 53 -1.24 5.24 8.09
CA GLN A 53 -2.36 6.17 7.93
C GLN A 53 -2.21 7.02 6.66
N THR A 54 -3.33 7.30 5.98
CA THR A 54 -3.38 7.92 4.65
C THR A 54 -2.63 9.26 4.55
N GLU A 55 -2.54 10.02 5.64
CA GLU A 55 -1.79 11.29 5.70
C GLU A 55 -0.28 11.10 5.50
N LYS A 56 0.24 9.93 5.88
CA LYS A 56 1.64 9.51 5.73
C LYS A 56 1.83 8.54 4.56
N ASN A 57 0.83 8.41 3.68
CA ASN A 57 0.88 7.49 2.55
C ASN A 57 1.66 8.12 1.38
N TRP A 58 2.44 7.29 0.68
CA TRP A 58 3.21 7.62 -0.53
C TRP A 58 2.34 7.99 -1.76
N HIS A 59 1.01 8.08 -1.61
CA HIS A 59 0.11 8.46 -2.69
C HIS A 59 0.48 9.75 -3.44
N PRO A 60 1.01 10.80 -2.79
CA PRO A 60 1.44 12.02 -3.47
C PRO A 60 2.53 11.77 -4.52
N PHE A 61 3.45 10.83 -4.28
CA PHE A 61 4.58 10.54 -5.17
C PHE A 61 4.18 9.90 -6.51
N THR A 62 2.95 9.42 -6.62
CA THR A 62 2.42 8.82 -7.86
C THR A 62 1.68 9.82 -8.75
N LYS A 63 1.48 11.07 -8.27
CA LYS A 63 0.67 12.10 -8.96
C LYS A 63 1.49 13.15 -9.71
N GLY A 64 2.75 12.86 -10.04
CA GLY A 64 3.61 13.77 -10.80
C GLY A 64 3.99 15.03 -10.01
N LEU A 65 4.32 14.88 -8.73
CA LEU A 65 4.81 15.98 -7.91
C LEU A 65 6.18 16.48 -8.38
N SER A 66 6.46 17.73 -8.03
CA SER A 66 7.79 18.31 -8.24
C SER A 66 8.84 17.58 -7.38
N ARG A 67 10.07 17.48 -7.91
CA ARG A 67 11.18 16.78 -7.24
C ARG A 67 11.46 17.31 -5.83
N ASN A 68 11.29 18.61 -5.60
CA ASN A 68 11.52 19.22 -4.29
C ASN A 68 10.52 18.73 -3.24
N VAL A 69 9.24 18.61 -3.60
CA VAL A 69 8.20 18.10 -2.70
C VAL A 69 8.41 16.62 -2.41
N ILE A 70 8.89 15.87 -3.41
CA ILE A 70 9.28 14.46 -3.27
C ILE A 70 10.47 14.31 -2.32
N ASP A 71 11.51 15.12 -2.47
CA ASP A 71 12.71 15.08 -1.61
C ASP A 71 12.36 15.36 -0.15
N ILE A 72 11.57 16.40 0.12
CA ILE A 72 11.12 16.77 1.47
C ILE A 72 10.28 15.64 2.09
N ALA A 73 9.24 15.18 1.40
CA ALA A 73 8.38 14.13 1.92
C ALA A 73 9.10 12.77 2.05
N SER A 74 10.11 12.49 1.20
CA SER A 74 10.94 11.28 1.33
C SER A 74 11.80 11.33 2.59
N LYS A 75 12.44 12.49 2.86
CA LYS A 75 13.23 12.71 4.09
C LYS A 75 12.37 12.56 5.33
N GLU A 76 11.17 13.15 5.35
CA GLU A 76 10.24 13.05 6.48
C GLU A 76 9.78 11.61 6.73
N MET A 77 9.68 10.79 5.69
CA MET A 77 9.36 9.36 5.80
C MET A 77 10.58 8.45 6.04
N GLY A 78 11.78 8.99 6.18
CA GLY A 78 13.01 8.22 6.37
C GLY A 78 13.45 7.42 5.12
N LEU A 79 12.91 7.76 3.96
CA LEU A 79 13.27 7.17 2.69
C LEU A 79 14.49 7.89 2.11
N ARG A 80 15.33 7.17 1.37
CA ARG A 80 16.43 7.80 0.65
C ARG A 80 15.84 8.69 -0.46
N PRO A 81 16.11 10.00 -0.43
CA PRO A 81 15.63 10.88 -1.47
C PRO A 81 16.35 10.58 -2.79
N ILE A 82 15.66 10.81 -3.90
CA ILE A 82 16.11 10.50 -5.27
C ILE A 82 16.50 11.79 -5.98
#